data_AF-A0A8C9Y113-F1
#
_entry.id   AF-A0A8C9Y113-F1
#
_cell.length_a   1.000
_cell.length_b   1.000
_cell.length_c   1.000
_cell.angle_alpha   90.00
_cell.angle_beta   90.00
_cell.angle_gamma   90.00
#
_symmetry.space_group_name_H-M   'P 1'
#
loop_
_entity.id
_entity.type
_entity.pdbx_description
1 polymer ?
#
loop_
_entity_poly.entity_id
_entity_poly.type
_entity_poly.pdbx_seq_one_letter_code
_entity_poly.pdbx_strand_id
1 'polypeptide(L)'
;MSEPPEQEDFDKCFTVFDGSSPEDVSHARQLWSSLSLLPPLESRLVSADIRQRLPVSRTQHHFQNIMSKHPVPQPPSVPALRQRREERQRYVAMADQRREILALLGRQREQRIQKELLSALDCWSDKTRHLKTF
;
A
#
# COMPACT_ATOMS: atom_id res chain seq x y z
N MET A 1 -18.72 -14.76 50.36
CA MET A 1 -19.25 -13.77 49.41
C MET A 1 -18.03 -13.14 48.77
N SER A 2 -17.63 -13.68 47.63
CA SER A 2 -16.35 -13.40 46.97
C SER A 2 -16.67 -12.73 45.63
N GLU A 3 -16.45 -11.42 45.55
CA GLU A 3 -16.48 -10.65 44.29
C GLU A 3 -15.31 -11.10 43.38
N PRO A 4 -15.51 -11.36 42.08
CA PRO A 4 -14.43 -11.78 41.19
C PRO A 4 -13.61 -10.55 40.71
N PRO A 5 -12.27 -10.59 40.78
CA PRO A 5 -11.40 -9.48 40.41
C PRO A 5 -11.14 -9.41 38.90
N GLU A 6 -12.18 -9.48 38.07
CA GLU A 6 -12.01 -9.48 36.59
C GLU A 6 -12.50 -8.19 35.91
N GLN A 7 -13.22 -7.31 36.61
CA GLN A 7 -13.77 -6.08 36.00
C GLN A 7 -12.69 -5.01 35.73
N GLU A 8 -11.68 -4.89 36.59
CA GLU A 8 -10.66 -3.82 36.51
C GLU A 8 -9.70 -3.96 35.31
N ASP A 9 -9.53 -5.18 34.78
CA ASP A 9 -8.66 -5.43 33.62
C ASP A 9 -9.35 -5.10 32.28
N PHE A 10 -10.69 -5.17 32.22
CA PHE A 10 -11.46 -4.82 31.02
C PHE A 10 -11.46 -3.32 30.76
N ASP A 11 -11.63 -2.49 31.81
CA ASP A 11 -11.65 -1.03 31.69
C ASP A 11 -10.31 -0.46 31.18
N LYS A 12 -9.22 -1.19 31.40
CA LYS A 12 -7.87 -0.82 30.92
C LYS A 12 -7.66 -1.03 29.42
N CYS A 13 -8.54 -1.80 28.77
CA CYS A 13 -8.46 -2.12 27.35
C CYS A 13 -9.33 -1.20 26.47
N PHE A 14 -10.11 -0.29 27.06
CA PHE A 14 -10.96 0.64 26.32
C PHE A 14 -10.33 2.02 26.21
N THR A 15 -10.19 2.50 24.97
CA THR A 15 -9.89 3.91 24.71
C THR A 15 -11.19 4.66 24.49
N VAL A 16 -11.56 5.53 25.44
CA VAL A 16 -12.72 6.42 25.35
C VAL A 16 -12.28 7.80 24.85
N PHE A 17 -12.99 8.34 23.86
CA PHE A 17 -12.76 9.69 23.33
C PHE A 17 -13.41 10.75 24.23
N ASP A 18 -12.90 10.90 25.45
CA ASP A 18 -13.33 11.96 26.37
C ASP A 18 -12.75 13.33 25.95
N GLY A 19 -13.54 14.39 26.06
CA GLY A 19 -13.17 15.75 25.62
C GLY A 19 -13.04 15.97 24.11
N SER A 20 -13.33 14.96 23.28
CA SER A 20 -13.33 15.09 21.81
C SER A 20 -14.65 15.68 21.29
N SER A 21 -14.61 16.30 20.10
CA SER A 21 -15.82 16.83 19.47
C SER A 21 -16.79 15.70 19.07
N PRO A 22 -18.11 15.94 19.01
CA PRO A 22 -19.08 14.92 18.61
C PRO A 22 -18.84 14.40 17.17
N GLU A 23 -18.30 15.25 16.29
CA GLU A 23 -17.90 14.88 14.93
C GLU A 23 -16.76 13.83 14.96
N ASP A 24 -15.72 14.06 15.77
CA ASP A 24 -14.59 13.13 15.87
C ASP A 24 -15.01 11.77 16.45
N VAL A 25 -15.88 11.77 17.45
CA VAL A 25 -16.47 10.54 18.01
C VAL A 25 -17.26 9.78 16.94
N SER A 26 -18.01 10.49 16.09
CA SER A 26 -18.75 9.87 14.98
C SER A 26 -17.83 9.25 13.92
N HIS A 27 -16.74 9.92 13.57
CA HIS A 27 -15.75 9.43 12.63
C HIS A 27 -15.03 8.19 13.15
N ALA A 28 -14.59 8.23 14.42
CA ALA A 28 -13.97 7.09 15.07
C ALA A 28 -14.93 5.90 15.08
N ARG A 29 -16.20 6.12 15.45
CA ARG A 29 -17.22 5.07 15.43
C ARG A 29 -17.37 4.46 14.04
N GLN A 30 -17.51 5.28 12.99
CA GLN A 30 -17.62 4.81 11.61
C GLN A 30 -16.39 4.02 11.16
N LEU A 31 -15.19 4.48 11.51
CA LEU A 31 -13.93 3.79 11.21
C LEU A 31 -13.90 2.40 11.87
N TRP A 32 -14.11 2.32 13.18
CA TRP A 32 -14.08 1.06 13.91
C TRP A 32 -15.21 0.11 13.47
N SER A 33 -16.40 0.64 13.13
CA SER A 33 -17.46 -0.14 12.50
C SER A 33 -17.04 -0.72 11.16
N SER A 34 -16.31 0.03 10.33
CA SER A 34 -15.84 -0.46 9.02
C SER A 34 -14.84 -1.62 9.12
N LEU A 35 -14.04 -1.66 10.18
CA LEU A 35 -13.07 -2.75 10.42
C LEU A 35 -13.74 -4.08 10.81
N SER A 36 -14.96 -4.01 11.36
CA SER A 36 -15.77 -5.20 11.66
C SER A 36 -16.48 -5.77 10.43
N LEU A 37 -16.53 -5.02 9.32
CA LEU A 37 -17.09 -5.50 8.07
C LEU A 37 -16.09 -6.45 7.41
N LEU A 38 -16.60 -7.55 6.87
CA LEU A 38 -15.79 -8.46 6.07
C LEU A 38 -15.21 -7.69 4.88
N PRO A 39 -13.90 -7.76 4.62
CA PRO A 39 -13.33 -7.13 3.43
C PRO A 39 -14.10 -7.61 2.19
N PRO A 40 -14.48 -6.68 1.29
CA PRO A 40 -15.25 -7.02 0.10
C PRO A 40 -14.53 -8.13 -0.69
N LEU A 41 -15.31 -9.00 -1.33
CA LEU A 41 -14.76 -10.18 -2.04
C LEU A 41 -13.68 -9.80 -3.06
N GLU A 42 -13.80 -8.60 -3.62
CA GLU A 42 -12.91 -8.01 -4.62
C GLU A 42 -11.55 -7.56 -4.08
N SER A 43 -11.42 -7.29 -2.77
CA SER A 43 -10.14 -6.94 -2.13
C SER A 43 -9.36 -8.16 -1.65
N ARG A 44 -9.87 -9.37 -1.86
CA ARG A 44 -9.18 -10.61 -1.50
C ARG A 44 -8.09 -10.88 -2.54
N LEU A 45 -6.83 -10.79 -2.10
CA LEU A 45 -5.63 -11.17 -2.85
C LEU A 45 -5.68 -12.59 -3.45
N VAL A 46 -6.55 -13.44 -2.90
CA VAL A 46 -6.85 -14.78 -3.40
C VAL A 46 -8.36 -14.87 -3.57
N SER A 47 -8.86 -14.85 -4.81
CA SER A 47 -10.27 -15.16 -5.08
C SER A 47 -10.56 -16.59 -4.60
N ALA A 48 -11.78 -16.83 -4.11
CA ALA A 48 -12.16 -18.13 -3.54
C ALA A 48 -12.00 -19.32 -4.51
N ASP A 49 -11.93 -19.06 -5.82
CA ASP A 49 -11.77 -20.07 -6.88
C ASP A 49 -10.45 -19.92 -7.67
N ILE A 50 -9.39 -19.37 -7.06
CA ILE A 50 -8.05 -19.43 -7.68
C ILE A 50 -7.52 -20.85 -7.56
N ARG A 51 -7.90 -21.69 -8.51
CA ARG A 51 -7.24 -22.96 -8.76
C ARG A 51 -6.00 -22.69 -9.59
N GLN A 52 -4.86 -23.22 -9.16
CA GLN A 52 -3.62 -23.15 -9.91
C GLN A 52 -3.80 -23.84 -11.28
N ARG A 53 -3.98 -23.06 -12.35
CA ARG A 53 -4.25 -23.57 -13.71
C ARG A 53 -3.01 -24.12 -14.43
N LEU A 54 -1.85 -24.11 -13.79
CA LEU A 54 -0.59 -24.59 -14.35
C LEU A 54 0.11 -25.52 -13.34
N PRO A 55 0.63 -26.69 -13.74
CA PRO A 55 1.36 -27.56 -12.82
C PRO A 55 2.50 -26.80 -12.13
N VAL A 56 2.60 -26.93 -10.79
CA VAL A 56 3.75 -26.38 -10.03
C VAL A 56 5.01 -27.02 -10.61
N SER A 57 5.93 -26.21 -11.13
CA SER A 57 7.27 -26.66 -11.51
C SER A 57 7.99 -27.15 -10.25
N ARG A 58 8.05 -28.47 -10.08
CA ARG A 58 8.86 -29.10 -9.03
C ARG A 58 10.32 -28.93 -9.43
N THR A 59 11.10 -28.20 -8.63
CA THR A 59 12.55 -28.28 -8.71
C THR A 59 12.96 -29.67 -8.23
N GLN A 60 13.14 -30.61 -9.15
CA GLN A 60 13.89 -31.83 -8.86
C GLN A 60 15.32 -31.39 -8.50
N HIS A 61 15.63 -31.33 -7.22
CA HIS A 61 17.00 -31.40 -6.75
C HIS A 61 17.54 -32.80 -7.07
N HIS A 62 17.81 -33.02 -8.35
CA HIS A 62 18.72 -34.06 -8.77
C HIS A 62 20.11 -33.54 -8.39
N PHE A 63 20.58 -33.90 -7.20
CA PHE A 63 22.00 -33.89 -6.85
C PHE A 63 22.71 -34.97 -7.69
N GLN A 64 22.67 -34.83 -9.01
CA GLN A 64 23.63 -35.48 -9.87
C GLN A 64 24.85 -34.58 -9.85
N ASN A 65 25.85 -35.04 -9.12
CA ASN A 65 27.27 -34.75 -9.19
C ASN A 65 27.71 -34.07 -10.51
N ILE A 66 27.47 -32.77 -10.66
CA ILE A 66 28.12 -31.96 -11.71
C ILE A 66 29.49 -31.66 -11.15
N MET A 67 30.45 -32.55 -11.43
CA MET A 67 31.85 -32.17 -11.39
C MET A 67 31.99 -30.89 -12.21
N SER A 68 32.32 -29.80 -11.52
CA SER A 68 32.46 -28.45 -12.03
C SER A 68 33.61 -28.40 -13.04
N LYS A 69 33.34 -28.75 -14.30
CA LYS A 69 34.04 -28.13 -15.42
C LYS A 69 33.54 -26.69 -15.45
N HIS A 70 34.25 -25.77 -14.79
CA HIS A 70 34.04 -24.35 -14.99
C HIS A 70 34.06 -24.09 -16.51
N PRO A 71 32.94 -23.65 -17.12
CA PRO A 71 32.99 -23.26 -18.51
C PRO A 71 33.86 -22.00 -18.54
N VAL A 72 34.95 -22.08 -19.30
CA VAL A 72 35.74 -20.92 -19.69
C VAL A 72 34.76 -19.84 -20.18
N PRO A 73 34.82 -18.59 -19.69
CA PRO A 73 33.93 -17.53 -20.15
C PRO A 73 34.13 -17.33 -21.65
N GLN A 74 33.25 -17.89 -22.47
CA GLN A 74 33.28 -17.63 -23.90
C GLN A 74 32.76 -16.22 -24.14
N PRO A 75 33.41 -15.43 -25.01
CA PRO A 75 32.90 -14.12 -25.37
C PRO A 75 31.49 -14.27 -25.93
N PRO A 76 30.54 -13.40 -25.52
CA PRO A 76 29.17 -13.47 -26.01
C PRO A 76 29.15 -13.35 -27.52
N SER A 77 28.38 -14.21 -28.17
CA SER A 77 28.23 -14.18 -29.63
C SER A 77 27.68 -12.82 -30.08
N VAL A 78 28.03 -12.39 -31.29
CA VAL A 78 27.54 -11.15 -31.91
C VAL A 78 26.01 -11.00 -31.83
N PRO A 79 25.16 -12.03 -32.08
CA PRO A 79 23.71 -11.91 -31.90
C PRO A 79 23.31 -11.70 -30.43
N ALA A 80 23.98 -12.33 -29.46
CA ALA A 80 23.71 -12.13 -28.04
C ALA A 80 24.05 -10.70 -27.59
N LEU A 81 25.12 -10.11 -28.12
CA LEU A 81 25.46 -8.69 -27.88
C LEU A 81 24.41 -7.73 -28.47
N ARG A 82 23.87 -8.06 -29.65
CA ARG A 82 22.81 -7.26 -30.29
C ARG A 82 21.52 -7.30 -29.47
N GLN A 83 21.07 -8.48 -29.06
CA GLN A 83 19.88 -8.63 -28.21
C GLN A 83 20.02 -7.86 -26.90
N ARG A 84 21.19 -7.94 -26.24
CA ARG A 84 21.46 -7.20 -25.01
C ARG A 84 21.40 -5.68 -25.21
N ARG A 85 21.80 -5.17 -26.39
CA ARG A 85 21.70 -3.75 -26.72
C ARG A 85 20.25 -3.32 -26.91
N GLU A 86 19.46 -4.12 -27.62
CA GLU A 86 18.03 -3.87 -27.85
C GLU A 86 17.25 -3.90 -26.53
N GLU A 87 17.51 -4.87 -25.65
CA GLU A 87 16.92 -4.92 -24.31
C GLU A 87 17.27 -3.70 -23.49
N ARG A 88 18.54 -3.28 -23.48
CA ARG A 88 18.96 -2.05 -22.78
C ARG A 88 18.21 -0.83 -23.29
N GLN A 89 18.09 -0.68 -24.61
CA GLN A 89 17.32 0.42 -25.21
C GLN A 89 15.86 0.40 -24.78
N ARG A 90 15.25 -0.80 -24.76
CA ARG A 90 13.87 -0.98 -24.31
C ARG A 90 13.69 -0.57 -22.84
N TYR A 91 14.60 -0.98 -21.96
CA TYR A 91 14.55 -0.61 -20.55
C TYR A 91 14.81 0.87 -20.29
N VAL A 92 15.68 1.51 -21.08
CA VAL A 92 15.88 2.97 -21.02
C VAL A 92 14.58 3.69 -21.35
N ALA A 93 13.91 3.32 -22.45
CA ALA A 93 12.63 3.92 -22.83
C ALA A 93 11.55 3.71 -21.74
N MET A 94 11.46 2.51 -21.15
CA MET A 94 10.55 2.26 -20.03
C MET A 94 10.87 3.11 -18.79
N ALA A 95 12.15 3.31 -18.49
CA ALA A 95 12.58 4.13 -17.36
C ALA A 95 12.20 5.61 -17.57
N ASP A 96 12.34 6.12 -18.81
CA ASP A 96 11.94 7.47 -19.16
C ASP A 96 10.42 7.66 -19.02
N GLN A 97 9.62 6.74 -19.56
CA GLN A 97 8.16 6.74 -19.36
C GLN A 97 7.78 6.72 -17.87
N ARG A 98 8.47 5.90 -17.06
CA ARG A 98 8.21 5.83 -15.61
C ARG A 98 8.51 7.17 -14.93
N ARG A 99 9.59 7.86 -15.32
CA ARG A 99 9.93 9.19 -14.78
C ARG A 99 8.83 10.20 -15.10
N GLU A 100 8.31 10.18 -16.32
CA GLU A 100 7.21 11.08 -16.74
C GLU A 100 5.95 10.85 -15.93
N ILE A 101 5.55 9.59 -15.73
CA ILE A 101 4.38 9.23 -14.91
C ILE A 101 4.55 9.70 -13.47
N LEU A 102 5.71 9.45 -12.87
CA LEU A 102 5.98 9.89 -11.50
C LEU A 102 5.96 11.41 -11.37
N ALA A 103 6.52 12.15 -12.33
CA ALA A 103 6.47 13.60 -12.35
C ALA A 103 5.03 14.13 -12.49
N LEU A 104 4.20 13.50 -13.32
CA LEU A 104 2.78 13.84 -13.43
C LEU A 104 2.03 13.63 -12.11
N LEU A 105 2.20 12.46 -11.48
CA LEU A 105 1.57 12.14 -10.21
C LEU A 105 2.02 13.08 -9.09
N GLY A 106 3.31 13.45 -9.06
CA GLY A 106 3.84 14.46 -8.13
C GLY A 106 3.11 15.79 -8.26
N ARG A 107 2.99 16.32 -9.48
CA ARG A 107 2.25 17.57 -9.76
C ARG A 107 0.77 17.48 -9.35
N GLN A 108 0.10 16.37 -9.66
CA GLN A 108 -1.30 16.18 -9.26
C GLN A 108 -1.46 16.17 -7.74
N ARG A 109 -0.53 15.52 -7.02
CA ARG A 109 -0.53 15.50 -5.56
C ARG A 109 -0.32 16.90 -4.98
N GLU A 110 0.63 17.67 -5.50
CA GLU A 110 0.87 19.05 -5.07
C GLU A 110 -0.36 19.93 -5.28
N GLN A 111 -1.00 19.83 -6.44
CA GLN A 111 -2.25 20.56 -6.71
C GLN A 111 -3.37 20.18 -5.75
N ARG A 112 -3.51 18.89 -5.41
CA ARG A 112 -4.48 18.43 -4.41
C ARG A 112 -4.18 19.05 -3.05
N ILE A 113 -2.94 18.98 -2.59
CA ILE A 113 -2.52 19.55 -1.30
C ILE A 113 -2.78 21.05 -1.24
N GLN A 114 -2.45 21.79 -2.31
CA GLN A 114 -2.72 23.23 -2.38
C GLN A 114 -4.21 23.55 -2.27
N LYS A 115 -5.08 22.78 -2.94
CA LYS A 115 -6.53 22.93 -2.83
C LYS A 115 -7.03 22.63 -1.42
N GLU A 116 -6.57 21.53 -0.83
CA GLU A 116 -6.93 21.15 0.53
C GLU A 116 -6.48 22.20 1.56
N LEU A 117 -5.29 22.79 1.39
CA LEU A 117 -4.81 23.89 2.24
C LEU A 117 -5.71 25.13 2.15
N LEU A 118 -6.11 25.54 0.93
CA LEU A 118 -7.04 26.67 0.75
C LEU A 118 -8.41 26.37 1.36
N SER A 119 -8.98 25.19 1.08
CA SER A 119 -10.26 24.77 1.67
C SER A 119 -10.21 24.67 3.20
N ALA A 120 -9.09 24.23 3.77
CA ALA A 120 -8.89 24.21 5.21
C ALA A 120 -8.83 25.65 5.78
N LEU A 121 -8.10 26.56 5.13
CA LEU A 121 -8.03 27.96 5.54
C LEU A 121 -9.40 28.67 5.46
N ASP A 122 -10.17 28.41 4.41
CA ASP A 122 -11.51 28.96 4.24
C ASP A 122 -12.45 28.44 5.34
N CYS A 123 -12.40 27.13 5.62
CA CYS A 123 -13.16 26.50 6.70
C CYS A 123 -12.80 27.08 8.09
N TRP A 124 -11.53 27.38 8.34
CA TRP A 124 -11.07 27.99 9.60
C TRP A 124 -11.49 29.46 9.71
N SER A 125 -11.54 30.17 8.59
CA SER A 125 -11.97 31.57 8.53
C SER A 125 -13.47 31.73 8.81
N ASP A 126 -14.31 30.80 8.37
CA ASP A 126 -15.75 30.83 8.65
C ASP A 126 -16.06 30.49 10.12
N LYS A 127 -15.29 29.58 10.73
CA LYS A 127 -15.40 29.23 12.16
C LYS A 127 -15.03 30.40 13.07
N THR A 128 -14.01 31.19 12.68
CA THR A 128 -13.57 32.38 13.43
C THR A 128 -14.47 33.60 13.22
N ARG A 129 -15.17 33.71 12.08
CA ARG A 129 -16.20 34.75 11.86
C ARG A 129 -17.42 34.57 12.76
N HIS A 130 -17.87 33.33 12.99
CA HIS A 130 -19.01 33.05 13.88
C HIS A 130 -18.73 33.37 15.36
N LEU A 131 -17.47 33.38 15.78
CA LEU A 131 -17.06 33.67 17.16
C LEU A 131 -16.81 35.17 17.43
N LYS A 132 -16.86 36.03 16.41
CA LYS A 132 -16.67 37.50 16.53
C LYS A 132 -17.97 38.30 16.42
N THR A 133 -19.10 37.63 16.17
CA THR A 133 -20.44 38.21 16.21
C THR A 133 -21.13 37.87 17.52
N PHE A 134 -20.59 38.34 18.64
CA PHE A 134 -21.29 38.51 19.93
C PHE A 134 -20.60 39.60 20.74
#